data_AF-A0A4Z0LYL0-F1
#
_entry.id   AF-A0A4Z0LYL0-F1
#
_cell.length_a   1.000
_cell.length_b   1.000
_cell.length_c   1.000
_cell.angle_alpha   90.00
_cell.angle_beta   90.00
_cell.angle_gamma   90.00
#
_symmetry.space_group_name_H-M   'P 1'
#
loop_
_entity.id
_entity.type
_entity.pdbx_description
1 polymer ?
#
loop_
_entity_poly.entity_id
_entity_poly.type
_entity_poly.pdbx_seq_one_letter_code
_entity_poly.pdbx_strand_id
1 'polypeptide(L)'
;MAQLVFFLEEPSAREMLQGVLPKFLPEDFTTQFVVFEGKQDLEKRLPIRLRAWQHPDSLFVVMRDQDSGDCGTIKAGLVGKCAAAGKPEAVVRIACRELESFYLGDLAAVATAIGPGNLGNQQQKAKFRDPDRLGNPAEELKKIAPTYQKVAGSRAIAPHMNLDNNRSRSFNVLLAGVKKLIGEE
;
A
#
# COMPACT_ATOMS: atom_id res chain seq x y z
N MET A 1 22.18 -9.86 1.49
CA MET A 1 21.12 -8.87 1.22
C MET A 1 19.80 -9.61 1.30
N ALA A 2 18.96 -9.29 2.29
CA ALA A 2 17.66 -9.91 2.45
C ALA A 2 16.71 -9.42 1.35
N GLN A 3 15.67 -10.21 1.05
CA GLN A 3 14.71 -9.83 0.02
C GLN A 3 13.36 -9.53 0.64
N LEU A 4 12.83 -8.33 0.42
CA LEU A 4 11.48 -7.94 0.79
C LEU A 4 10.57 -8.05 -0.45
N VAL A 5 9.72 -9.08 -0.45
CA VAL A 5 8.87 -9.44 -1.58
C VAL A 5 7.45 -8.95 -1.34
N PHE A 6 6.93 -8.16 -2.27
CA PHE A 6 5.58 -7.62 -2.24
C PHE A 6 4.69 -8.32 -3.25
N PHE A 7 3.62 -8.95 -2.76
CA PHE A 7 2.53 -9.51 -3.57
C PHE A 7 1.38 -8.49 -3.61
N LEU A 8 1.16 -7.89 -4.77
CA LEU A 8 0.34 -6.68 -4.92
C LEU A 8 -0.83 -6.90 -5.86
N GLU A 9 -2.02 -6.43 -5.46
CA GLU A 9 -3.25 -6.58 -6.25
C GLU A 9 -3.18 -5.93 -7.63
N GLU A 10 -2.59 -4.73 -7.73
CA GLU A 10 -2.57 -3.94 -8.95
C GLU A 10 -1.26 -3.14 -9.13
N PRO A 11 -0.94 -2.67 -10.36
CA PRO A 11 0.31 -1.95 -10.64
C PRO A 11 0.50 -0.64 -9.87
N SER A 12 -0.58 0.07 -9.54
CA SER A 12 -0.54 1.35 -8.82
C SER A 12 0.13 1.21 -7.43
N ALA A 13 -0.09 0.08 -6.74
CA ALA A 13 0.51 -0.21 -5.44
C ALA A 13 2.02 -0.42 -5.56
N ARG A 14 2.50 -0.98 -6.68
CA ARG A 14 3.93 -1.13 -6.95
C ARG A 14 4.59 0.23 -7.08
N GLU A 15 4.02 1.10 -7.90
CA GLU A 15 4.57 2.45 -8.11
C GLU A 15 4.56 3.26 -6.81
N MET A 16 3.53 3.09 -5.98
CA MET A 16 3.46 3.70 -4.66
C MET A 16 4.60 3.24 -3.77
N LEU A 17 4.80 1.92 -3.64
CA LEU A 17 5.86 1.35 -2.82
C LEU A 17 7.26 1.70 -3.34
N GLN A 18 7.46 1.78 -4.65
CA GLN A 18 8.72 2.21 -5.24
C GLN A 18 9.09 3.66 -4.86
N GLY A 19 8.10 4.55 -4.68
CA GLY A 19 8.35 5.92 -4.21
C GLY A 19 8.47 6.05 -2.69
N VAL A 20 7.90 5.12 -1.92
CA VAL A 20 7.85 5.16 -0.45
C VAL A 20 9.01 4.42 0.21
N LEU A 21 9.32 3.19 -0.22
CA LEU A 21 10.29 2.32 0.44
C LEU A 21 11.71 2.91 0.51
N PRO A 22 12.26 3.57 -0.54
CA PRO A 22 13.62 4.11 -0.48
C PRO A 22 13.85 5.16 0.63
N LYS A 23 12.79 5.70 1.23
CA LYS A 23 12.87 6.71 2.29
C LYS A 23 13.24 6.12 3.66
N PHE A 24 13.09 4.81 3.84
CA PHE A 24 13.35 4.16 5.13
C PHE A 24 13.92 2.74 5.01
N LEU A 25 13.94 2.12 3.83
CA LEU A 25 14.48 0.78 3.68
C LEU A 25 16.02 0.79 3.76
N PRO A 26 16.65 -0.02 4.63
CA PRO A 26 18.11 -0.13 4.70
C PRO A 26 18.73 -0.68 3.41
N GLU A 27 19.99 -0.34 3.17
CA GLU A 27 20.74 -0.79 1.98
C GLU A 27 20.89 -2.33 1.90
N ASP A 28 20.75 -3.02 3.03
CA ASP A 28 20.85 -4.48 3.12
C ASP A 28 19.61 -5.23 2.63
N PHE A 29 18.57 -4.52 2.21
CA PHE A 29 17.34 -5.08 1.65
C PHE A 29 17.19 -4.77 0.15
N THR A 30 16.83 -5.79 -0.62
CA THR A 30 16.28 -5.61 -1.97
C THR A 30 14.77 -5.75 -1.97
N THR A 31 14.09 -5.00 -2.83
CA THR A 31 12.65 -5.15 -3.04
C THR A 31 12.34 -5.95 -4.28
N GLN A 32 11.41 -6.90 -4.19
CA GLN A 32 10.80 -7.55 -5.35
C GLN A 32 9.29 -7.31 -5.37
N PHE A 33 8.73 -7.06 -6.54
CA PHE A 33 7.30 -6.79 -6.70
C PHE A 33 6.66 -7.81 -7.63
N VAL A 34 5.72 -8.58 -7.10
CA VAL A 34 4.87 -9.49 -7.86
C VAL A 34 3.47 -8.89 -7.92
N VAL A 35 3.14 -8.33 -9.08
CA VAL A 35 1.85 -7.68 -9.32
C VAL A 35 0.88 -8.70 -9.96
N PHE A 36 -0.34 -8.76 -9.45
CA PHE A 36 -1.41 -9.60 -9.95
C PHE A 36 -2.41 -8.80 -10.79
N GLU A 37 -3.37 -9.52 -11.38
CA GLU A 37 -4.48 -8.93 -12.14
C GLU A 37 -5.75 -8.89 -11.27
N GLY A 38 -5.72 -8.06 -10.23
CA GLY A 38 -6.83 -7.87 -9.30
C GLY A 38 -6.92 -8.94 -8.20
N LYS A 39 -7.80 -8.69 -7.22
CA LYS A 39 -7.94 -9.54 -6.02
C LYS A 39 -8.17 -11.02 -6.26
N GLN A 40 -8.94 -11.36 -7.30
CA GLN A 40 -9.25 -12.76 -7.59
C GLN A 40 -8.00 -13.52 -8.05
N ASP A 41 -7.19 -12.90 -8.93
CA ASP A 41 -5.93 -13.48 -9.39
C ASP A 41 -4.92 -13.58 -8.23
N LEU A 42 -4.81 -12.51 -7.42
CA LEU A 42 -3.97 -12.50 -6.22
C LEU A 42 -4.32 -13.65 -5.29
N GLU A 43 -5.59 -13.77 -4.89
CA GLU A 43 -6.01 -14.79 -3.93
C GLU A 43 -5.82 -16.22 -4.45
N LYS A 44 -6.02 -16.43 -5.75
CA LYS A 44 -5.87 -17.75 -6.39
C LYS A 44 -4.40 -18.16 -6.51
N ARG A 45 -3.52 -17.22 -6.88
CA ARG A 45 -2.13 -17.52 -7.24
C ARG A 45 -1.13 -17.26 -6.12
N LEU A 46 -1.49 -16.51 -5.08
CA LEU A 46 -0.62 -16.23 -3.93
C LEU A 46 -0.02 -17.51 -3.32
N PRO A 47 -0.77 -18.58 -3.00
CA PRO A 47 -0.17 -19.80 -2.45
C PRO A 47 0.83 -20.48 -3.39
N ILE A 48 0.57 -20.42 -4.70
CA ILE A 48 1.45 -21.01 -5.73
C ILE A 48 2.77 -20.25 -5.77
N ARG A 49 2.70 -18.91 -5.79
CA ARG A 49 3.90 -18.06 -5.83
C ARG A 49 4.73 -18.17 -4.55
N LEU A 50 4.09 -18.20 -3.38
CA LEU A 50 4.77 -18.36 -2.09
C LEU A 50 5.55 -19.68 -2.01
N ARG A 51 4.93 -20.81 -2.39
CA ARG A 51 5.60 -22.13 -2.37
C ARG A 51 6.74 -22.23 -3.37
N ALA A 52 6.61 -21.56 -4.51
CA ALA A 52 7.63 -21.57 -5.55
C ALA A 52 8.81 -20.62 -5.24
N TRP A 53 8.73 -19.78 -4.20
CA TRP A 53 9.76 -18.80 -3.90
C TRP A 53 10.98 -19.46 -3.25
N GLN A 54 12.08 -19.56 -4.00
CA GLN A 54 13.29 -20.27 -3.58
C GLN A 54 14.37 -19.37 -2.96
N HIS A 55 14.27 -18.05 -3.11
CA HIS A 55 15.31 -17.17 -2.59
C HIS A 55 15.31 -17.22 -1.05
N PRO A 56 16.44 -17.60 -0.42
CA PRO A 56 16.53 -17.69 1.04
C PRO A 56 16.34 -16.31 1.68
N ASP A 57 15.99 -16.29 2.96
CA ASP A 57 15.83 -15.06 3.76
C ASP A 57 14.88 -14.01 3.14
N SER A 58 13.89 -14.50 2.38
CA SER A 58 12.84 -13.65 1.81
C SER A 58 11.75 -13.39 2.84
N LEU A 59 11.45 -12.11 3.06
CA LEU A 59 10.32 -11.63 3.84
C LEU A 59 9.19 -11.24 2.89
N PHE A 60 7.96 -11.57 3.27
CA PHE A 60 6.80 -11.41 2.38
C PHE A 60 5.80 -10.40 2.92
N VAL A 61 5.36 -9.49 2.06
CA VAL A 61 4.27 -8.57 2.30
C VAL A 61 3.20 -8.81 1.23
N VAL A 62 1.96 -9.07 1.66
CA VAL A 62 0.81 -9.17 0.77
C VAL A 62 -0.03 -7.92 0.96
N MET A 63 -0.27 -7.18 -0.11
CA MET A 63 -1.07 -5.96 -0.08
C MET A 63 -2.15 -5.96 -1.16
N ARG A 64 -3.35 -5.55 -0.74
CA ARG A 64 -4.51 -5.40 -1.63
C ARG A 64 -5.49 -4.37 -1.09
N ASP A 65 -6.45 -3.97 -1.91
CA ASP A 65 -7.50 -3.05 -1.52
C ASP A 65 -8.64 -3.81 -0.82
N GLN A 66 -9.32 -3.12 0.09
CA GLN A 66 -10.51 -3.65 0.77
C GLN A 66 -11.72 -3.72 -0.19
N ASP A 67 -11.85 -2.72 -1.05
CA ASP A 67 -13.07 -2.39 -1.81
C ASP A 67 -14.31 -2.30 -0.89
N SER A 68 -15.40 -2.96 -1.27
CA SER A 68 -16.64 -3.12 -0.53
C SER A 68 -16.63 -4.30 0.46
N GLY A 69 -15.51 -5.02 0.60
CA GLY A 69 -15.43 -6.21 1.44
C GLY A 69 -15.20 -5.94 2.93
N ASP A 70 -15.32 -7.00 3.74
CA ASP A 70 -14.97 -6.96 5.15
C ASP A 70 -13.45 -7.14 5.33
N CYS A 71 -12.79 -6.10 5.86
CA CYS A 71 -11.33 -6.07 6.01
C CYS A 71 -10.82 -7.20 6.93
N GLY A 72 -11.56 -7.55 7.99
CA GLY A 72 -11.19 -8.62 8.91
C GLY A 72 -11.16 -9.98 8.23
N THR A 73 -12.23 -10.31 7.52
CA THR A 73 -12.40 -11.54 6.75
C THR A 73 -11.35 -11.67 5.65
N ILE A 74 -11.14 -10.61 4.86
CA ILE A 74 -10.13 -10.60 3.79
C ILE A 74 -8.74 -10.85 4.37
N LYS A 75 -8.38 -10.12 5.43
CA LYS A 75 -7.07 -10.26 6.07
C LYS A 75 -6.87 -11.66 6.63
N ALA A 76 -7.86 -12.20 7.37
CA ALA A 76 -7.79 -13.55 7.92
C ALA A 76 -7.62 -14.61 6.83
N GLY A 77 -8.37 -14.48 5.72
CA GLY A 77 -8.27 -15.39 4.58
C GLY A 77 -6.89 -15.38 3.92
N LEU A 78 -6.29 -14.20 3.71
CA LEU A 78 -4.94 -14.08 3.15
C LEU A 78 -3.86 -14.60 4.11
N VAL A 79 -3.99 -14.34 5.42
CA VAL A 79 -3.08 -14.90 6.43
C VAL A 79 -3.13 -16.42 6.41
N GLY A 80 -4.34 -17.01 6.39
CA GLY A 80 -4.52 -18.45 6.27
C GLY A 80 -3.89 -19.04 5.00
N LYS A 81 -4.03 -18.36 3.86
CA LYS A 81 -3.38 -18.74 2.60
C LYS A 81 -1.85 -18.71 2.70
N CYS A 82 -1.27 -17.72 3.37
CA CYS A 82 0.18 -17.63 3.57
C CYS A 82 0.69 -18.75 4.48
N ALA A 83 0.02 -19.00 5.61
CA ALA A 83 0.35 -20.09 6.52
C ALA A 83 0.27 -21.46 5.82
N ALA A 84 -0.81 -21.71 5.05
CA ALA A 84 -0.99 -22.94 4.27
C ALA A 84 -0.01 -23.08 3.08
N ALA A 85 0.71 -22.01 2.74
CA ALA A 85 1.80 -22.01 1.78
C ALA A 85 3.18 -22.18 2.44
N GLY A 86 3.24 -22.38 3.76
CA GLY A 86 4.49 -22.53 4.52
C GLY A 86 5.19 -21.21 4.82
N LYS A 87 4.47 -20.09 4.76
CA LYS A 87 4.98 -18.73 5.02
C LYS A 87 4.13 -18.00 6.08
N PRO A 88 3.95 -18.55 7.30
CA PRO A 88 3.13 -17.95 8.35
C PRO A 88 3.59 -16.57 8.82
N GLU A 89 4.87 -16.24 8.60
CA GLU A 89 5.50 -14.96 8.90
C GLU A 89 5.14 -13.84 7.91
N ALA A 90 4.51 -14.17 6.78
CA ALA A 90 4.11 -13.18 5.78
C ALA A 90 3.14 -12.15 6.37
N VAL A 91 3.39 -10.87 6.09
CA VAL A 91 2.58 -9.77 6.60
C VAL A 91 1.51 -9.38 5.60
N VAL A 92 0.25 -9.50 6.00
CA VAL A 92 -0.90 -9.06 5.20
C VAL A 92 -1.32 -7.64 5.59
N ARG A 93 -1.45 -6.76 4.59
CA ARG A 93 -1.93 -5.38 4.73
C ARG A 93 -3.03 -5.09 3.73
N ILE A 94 -4.05 -4.39 4.21
CA ILE A 94 -5.22 -4.03 3.42
C ILE A 94 -5.28 -2.51 3.39
N ALA A 95 -5.30 -1.92 2.21
CA ALA A 95 -5.64 -0.50 2.07
C ALA A 95 -7.13 -0.35 2.36
N CYS A 96 -7.50 0.43 3.38
CA CYS A 96 -8.89 0.63 3.72
C CYS A 96 -9.58 1.36 2.57
N ARG A 97 -10.66 0.74 2.08
CA ARG A 97 -11.38 1.09 0.85
C ARG A 97 -10.53 0.90 -0.40
N GLU A 98 -9.65 1.85 -0.68
CA GLU A 98 -8.83 1.89 -1.89
C GLU A 98 -7.46 2.47 -1.56
N LEU A 99 -6.46 2.17 -2.38
CA LEU A 99 -5.11 2.76 -2.26
C LEU A 99 -5.14 4.29 -2.18
N GLU A 100 -6.07 4.95 -2.86
CA GLU A 100 -6.22 6.40 -2.87
C GLU A 100 -6.47 7.02 -1.49
N SER A 101 -6.96 6.25 -0.51
CA SER A 101 -7.03 6.69 0.89
C SER A 101 -5.66 7.13 1.41
N PHE A 102 -4.58 6.50 0.95
CA PHE A 102 -3.21 6.81 1.39
C PHE A 102 -2.79 8.20 0.90
N TYR A 103 -3.18 8.57 -0.32
CA TYR A 103 -2.90 9.88 -0.90
C TYR A 103 -3.76 10.97 -0.28
N LEU A 104 -5.04 10.68 -0.02
CA LEU A 104 -5.92 11.59 0.72
C LEU A 104 -5.46 11.81 2.17
N GLY A 105 -4.65 10.88 2.70
CA GLY A 105 -3.98 11.03 3.98
C GLY A 105 -2.83 12.04 3.98
N ASP A 106 -2.34 12.46 2.81
CA ASP A 106 -1.32 13.50 2.65
C ASP A 106 -1.59 14.37 1.41
N LEU A 107 -2.50 15.33 1.59
CA LEU A 107 -2.86 16.28 0.54
C LEU A 107 -1.73 17.24 0.18
N ALA A 108 -0.69 17.40 1.03
CA ALA A 108 0.48 18.19 0.68
C ALA A 108 1.33 17.46 -0.37
N ALA A 109 1.48 16.14 -0.27
CA ALA A 109 2.11 15.32 -1.30
C ALA A 109 1.33 15.38 -2.62
N VAL A 110 0.00 15.30 -2.56
CA VAL A 110 -0.85 15.46 -3.77
C VAL A 110 -0.69 16.83 -4.40
N ALA A 111 -0.70 17.91 -3.59
CA ALA A 111 -0.48 19.28 -4.04
C ALA A 111 0.87 19.45 -4.74
N THR A 112 1.91 18.82 -4.19
CA THR A 112 3.28 18.90 -4.73
C THR A 112 3.40 18.19 -6.06
N ALA A 113 2.73 17.04 -6.22
CA ALA A 113 2.90 16.18 -7.37
C ALA A 113 1.99 16.53 -8.56
N ILE A 114 0.68 16.70 -8.32
CA ILE A 114 -0.33 16.74 -9.39
C ILE A 114 -1.51 17.70 -9.14
N GLY A 115 -1.60 18.27 -7.94
CA GLY A 115 -2.72 19.11 -7.52
C GLY A 115 -2.39 20.61 -7.53
N PRO A 116 -3.38 21.47 -7.25
CA PRO A 116 -3.10 22.88 -6.99
C PRO A 116 -2.31 23.04 -5.69
N GLY A 117 -1.35 23.97 -5.66
CA GLY A 117 -0.42 24.12 -4.53
C GLY A 117 -1.07 24.42 -3.18
N ASN A 118 -2.32 24.90 -3.16
CA ASN A 118 -3.07 25.15 -1.93
C ASN A 118 -3.85 23.92 -1.41
N LEU A 119 -3.78 22.77 -2.08
CA LEU A 119 -4.55 21.58 -1.73
C LEU A 119 -4.19 21.04 -0.33
N GLY A 120 -2.94 21.18 0.10
CA GLY A 120 -2.49 20.80 1.44
C GLY A 120 -3.28 21.46 2.57
N ASN A 121 -3.77 22.70 2.37
CA ASN A 121 -4.59 23.42 3.35
C ASN A 121 -5.93 22.72 3.63
N GLN A 122 -6.35 21.82 2.75
CA GLN A 122 -7.59 21.07 2.90
C GLN A 122 -7.46 19.88 3.85
N GLN A 123 -6.25 19.49 4.29
CA GLN A 123 -6.06 18.32 5.16
C GLN A 123 -6.88 18.40 6.46
N GLN A 124 -7.11 19.62 6.96
CA GLN A 124 -7.88 19.87 8.19
C GLN A 124 -9.40 19.78 8.00
N LYS A 125 -9.89 19.75 6.76
CA LYS A 125 -11.32 19.60 6.49
C LYS A 125 -11.80 18.25 7.00
N ALA A 126 -13.00 18.22 7.58
CA ALA A 126 -13.57 17.04 8.21
C ALA A 126 -13.48 15.76 7.35
N LYS A 127 -13.65 15.92 6.04
CA LYS A 127 -13.59 14.85 5.05
C LYS A 127 -12.23 14.14 4.95
N PHE A 128 -11.12 14.86 5.11
CA PHE A 128 -9.76 14.34 4.90
C PHE A 128 -8.99 14.07 6.20
N ARG A 129 -9.63 14.28 7.36
CA ARG A 129 -9.03 13.95 8.66
C ARG A 129 -8.93 12.44 8.92
N ASP A 130 -9.79 11.66 8.28
CA ASP A 130 -9.81 10.20 8.34
C ASP A 130 -10.17 9.63 6.95
N PRO A 131 -9.23 9.62 6.00
CA PRO A 131 -9.49 9.24 4.62
C PRO A 131 -9.94 7.77 4.47
N ASP A 132 -9.54 6.90 5.39
CA ASP A 132 -9.88 5.47 5.39
C ASP A 132 -11.38 5.21 5.59
N ARG A 133 -12.13 6.22 6.08
CA ARG A 133 -13.59 6.14 6.27
C ARG A 133 -14.38 6.64 5.07
N LEU A 134 -13.72 7.17 4.04
CA LEU A 134 -14.39 7.65 2.84
C LEU A 134 -15.04 6.49 2.09
N GLY A 135 -16.21 6.71 1.50
CA GLY A 135 -16.89 5.66 0.73
C GLY A 135 -16.18 5.34 -0.59
N ASN A 136 -15.66 6.38 -1.27
CA ASN A 136 -15.02 6.29 -2.58
C ASN A 136 -13.79 7.21 -2.66
N PRO A 137 -12.65 6.81 -2.03
CA PRO A 137 -11.41 7.59 -2.05
C PRO A 137 -10.94 8.01 -3.46
N ALA A 138 -11.03 7.12 -4.45
CA ALA A 138 -10.56 7.41 -5.80
C ALA A 138 -11.36 8.53 -6.48
N GLU A 139 -12.68 8.53 -6.34
CA GLU A 139 -13.54 9.61 -6.84
C GLU A 139 -13.23 10.94 -6.11
N GLU A 140 -13.02 10.88 -4.80
CA GLU A 140 -12.69 12.07 -4.01
C GLU A 140 -11.34 12.67 -4.38
N LEU A 141 -10.34 11.83 -4.64
CA LEU A 141 -9.05 12.27 -5.13
C LEU A 141 -9.17 12.91 -6.53
N LYS A 142 -9.97 12.34 -7.43
CA LYS A 142 -10.21 12.93 -8.76
C LYS A 142 -10.92 14.28 -8.70
N LYS A 143 -11.80 14.52 -7.73
CA LYS A 143 -12.47 15.83 -7.57
C LYS A 143 -11.48 16.95 -7.24
N ILE A 144 -10.45 16.65 -6.47
CA ILE A 144 -9.47 17.64 -6.00
C ILE A 144 -8.18 17.67 -6.84
N ALA A 145 -7.89 16.59 -7.57
CA ALA A 145 -6.78 16.46 -8.52
C ALA A 145 -7.28 15.76 -9.80
N PRO A 146 -7.94 16.48 -10.72
CA PRO A 146 -8.61 15.89 -11.90
C PRO A 146 -7.70 15.14 -12.87
N THR A 147 -6.39 15.44 -12.87
CA THR A 147 -5.38 14.78 -13.70
C THR A 147 -4.92 13.43 -13.12
N TYR A 148 -5.42 13.04 -11.94
CA TYR A 148 -5.04 11.79 -11.29
C TYR A 148 -5.38 10.57 -12.15
N GLN A 149 -4.35 9.74 -12.37
CA GLN A 149 -4.44 8.42 -12.97
C GLN A 149 -3.76 7.43 -12.03
N LYS A 150 -4.32 6.24 -11.80
CA LYS A 150 -3.84 5.32 -10.76
C LYS A 150 -2.32 5.11 -10.78
N VAL A 151 -1.77 4.62 -11.90
CA VAL A 151 -0.34 4.29 -12.01
C VAL A 151 0.54 5.54 -12.03
N ALA A 152 0.25 6.51 -12.90
CA ALA A 152 1.06 7.72 -13.03
C ALA A 152 0.98 8.61 -11.78
N GLY A 153 -0.20 8.69 -11.17
CA GLY A 153 -0.46 9.40 -9.92
C GLY A 153 0.26 8.76 -8.75
N SER A 154 0.19 7.42 -8.58
CA SER A 154 0.99 6.71 -7.57
C SER A 154 2.48 7.05 -7.69
N ARG A 155 3.03 6.95 -8.91
CA ARG A 155 4.43 7.26 -9.19
C ARG A 155 4.81 8.71 -8.87
N ALA A 156 3.92 9.65 -9.17
CA ALA A 156 4.16 11.06 -8.93
C ALA A 156 4.02 11.44 -7.46
N ILE A 157 3.01 10.93 -6.75
CA ILE A 157 2.68 11.33 -5.37
C ILE A 157 3.60 10.65 -4.35
N ALA A 158 3.89 9.36 -4.52
CA ALA A 158 4.58 8.55 -3.51
C ALA A 158 5.94 9.12 -3.04
N PRO A 159 6.81 9.65 -3.93
CA PRO A 159 8.06 10.31 -3.52
C PRO A 159 7.86 11.52 -2.59
N HIS A 160 6.70 12.15 -2.59
CA HIS A 160 6.40 13.31 -1.75
C HIS A 160 5.63 12.98 -0.47
N MET A 161 5.14 11.74 -0.31
CA MET A 161 4.39 11.34 0.88
C MET A 161 5.23 11.45 2.16
N ASN A 162 4.66 12.10 3.17
CA ASN A 162 5.17 12.18 4.53
C ASN A 162 4.85 10.87 5.26
N LEU A 163 5.88 10.17 5.72
CA LEU A 163 5.73 8.85 6.35
C LEU A 163 5.29 8.93 7.81
N ASP A 164 5.51 10.08 8.47
CA ASP A 164 5.28 10.24 9.92
C ASP A 164 3.94 10.93 10.23
N ASN A 165 3.38 11.68 9.28
CA ASN A 165 2.18 12.50 9.49
C ASN A 165 1.05 12.22 8.48
N ASN A 166 1.05 11.06 7.84
CA ASN A 166 -0.04 10.65 6.97
C ASN A 166 -1.31 10.32 7.79
N ARG A 167 -2.47 10.83 7.37
CA ARG A 167 -3.75 10.63 8.08
C ARG A 167 -4.43 9.30 7.79
N SER A 168 -4.00 8.54 6.78
CA SER A 168 -4.48 7.18 6.53
C SER A 168 -3.92 6.22 7.57
N ARG A 169 -4.79 5.65 8.39
CA ARG A 169 -4.40 4.66 9.40
C ARG A 169 -3.88 3.39 8.76
N SER A 170 -4.49 2.93 7.68
CA SER A 170 -4.09 1.74 6.95
C SER A 170 -2.74 1.90 6.25
N PHE A 171 -2.39 3.10 5.77
CA PHE A 171 -1.03 3.43 5.34
C PHE A 171 -0.02 3.33 6.50
N ASN A 172 -0.32 3.93 7.66
CA ASN A 172 0.56 3.88 8.82
C ASN A 172 0.76 2.44 9.33
N VAL A 173 -0.28 1.61 9.28
CA VAL A 173 -0.21 0.18 9.63
C VAL A 173 0.59 -0.62 8.60
N LEU A 174 0.55 -0.26 7.32
CA LEU A 174 1.44 -0.81 6.29
C LEU A 174 2.90 -0.50 6.64
N LEU A 175 3.24 0.77 6.86
CA LEU A 175 4.61 1.18 7.19
C LEU A 175 5.13 0.50 8.46
N ALA A 176 4.35 0.52 9.55
CA ALA A 176 4.72 -0.16 10.79
C ALA A 176 4.91 -1.67 10.60
N GLY A 177 4.12 -2.29 9.71
CA GLY A 177 4.28 -3.69 9.35
C GLY A 177 5.58 -3.98 8.61
N VAL A 178 5.95 -3.11 7.67
CA VAL A 178 7.20 -3.24 6.92
C VAL A 178 8.40 -2.98 7.82
N LYS A 179 8.41 -1.89 8.60
CA LYS A 179 9.49 -1.56 9.56
C LYS A 179 9.75 -2.70 10.54
N LYS A 180 8.68 -3.25 11.13
CA LYS A 180 8.78 -4.41 12.02
C LYS A 180 9.38 -5.65 11.33
N LEU A 181 9.05 -5.88 10.06
CA LEU A 181 9.61 -7.03 9.32
C LEU A 181 11.11 -6.88 9.09
N ILE A 182 11.57 -5.68 8.80
CA ILE A 182 12.98 -5.40 8.52
C ILE A 182 13.82 -5.15 9.78
N GLY A 183 13.21 -5.25 10.96
CA GLY A 183 13.90 -5.08 12.25
C GLY A 183 14.11 -3.63 12.67
N GLU A 184 13.38 -2.68 12.08
CA GLU A 184 13.34 -1.28 12.52
C GLU A 184 12.21 -1.08 13.53
N GLU A 185 12.53 -0.53 14.71
CA GLU A 185 11.57 -0.09 15.74
C GLU A 185 11.07 1.34 15.49
#